data_AF-A0A847XK36-F1
#
_entry.id   AF-A0A847XK36-F1
#
_cell.length_a   1.000
_cell.length_b   1.000
_cell.length_c   1.000
_cell.angle_alpha   90.00
_cell.angle_beta   90.00
_cell.angle_gamma   90.00
#
_symmetry.space_group_name_H-M   'P 1'
#
loop_
_entity.id
_entity.type
_entity.pdbx_description
1 polymer ?
#
loop_
_entity_poly.entity_id
_entity_poly.type
_entity_poly.pdbx_seq_one_letter_code
_entity_poly.pdbx_strand_id
1 'polypeptide(L)'
;MSEKTSTLHTDMYRPKWDGSQEYKIGPDGQRIYGDNSITDRIEQFGIKKSEVEEKYNKKAEELTWEEYNELMAELTKKYYDVIVSSVFDKYLYQKEVDPKHDQRFSDLIAMTEKYHQLGAMPGIQLVRQAGDFREQGNLMMTLEGGAHLIKSTEDVKVMADAGIKIFGLQYGGDESMNAIASKDGLSPFGKQMIKCLFSKNLVIDLAHSGYKTRQEVMGMAEELNAGNRLSYTHGATEEDISPDWISKIGERALKK
;
A
#
# COMPACT_ATOMS: atom_id res chain seq x y z
N MET A 1 11.76 -5.04 20.34
CA MET A 1 12.30 -5.15 18.96
C MET A 1 11.48 -4.24 18.06
N SER A 2 12.08 -3.65 17.02
CA SER A 2 11.36 -2.87 16.01
C SER A 2 10.53 -3.81 15.13
N GLU A 3 9.30 -3.43 14.81
CA GLU A 3 8.45 -4.12 13.82
C GLU A 3 9.18 -4.15 12.47
N LYS A 4 9.28 -5.32 11.84
CA LYS A 4 9.80 -5.45 10.47
C LYS A 4 8.67 -5.13 9.50
N THR A 5 8.54 -3.85 9.16
CA THR A 5 7.56 -3.37 8.20
C THR A 5 8.16 -3.39 6.80
N SER A 6 7.40 -3.91 5.85
CA SER A 6 7.69 -3.76 4.44
C SER A 6 6.69 -2.81 3.79
N THR A 7 7.20 -1.86 3.03
CA THR A 7 6.42 -1.02 2.12
C THR A 7 6.62 -1.48 0.69
N LEU A 8 6.79 -2.80 0.53
CA LEU A 8 6.57 -3.45 -0.74
C LEU A 8 5.26 -2.89 -1.23
N HIS A 9 5.35 -2.08 -2.28
CA HIS A 9 4.19 -1.74 -3.06
C HIS A 9 3.61 -3.08 -3.57
N THR A 10 2.72 -3.10 -4.55
CA THR A 10 2.38 -4.40 -5.15
C THR A 10 3.54 -5.06 -5.89
N ASP A 11 4.81 -4.82 -5.54
CA ASP A 11 6.01 -5.49 -6.04
C ASP A 11 5.97 -7.00 -5.83
N MET A 12 5.11 -7.55 -4.95
CA MET A 12 4.79 -8.98 -4.96
C MET A 12 4.04 -9.44 -6.23
N TYR A 13 3.48 -8.49 -7.00
CA TYR A 13 2.66 -8.62 -8.22
C TYR A 13 3.09 -7.77 -9.43
N ARG A 14 3.94 -6.76 -9.26
CA ARG A 14 4.45 -5.91 -10.35
C ARG A 14 5.85 -6.32 -10.77
N PRO A 15 6.06 -6.68 -12.04
CA PRO A 15 7.41 -6.68 -12.59
C PRO A 15 7.96 -5.25 -12.56
N LYS A 16 9.25 -5.10 -12.84
CA LYS A 16 9.87 -3.79 -12.98
C LYS A 16 9.52 -3.23 -14.36
N TRP A 17 8.89 -2.05 -14.38
CA TRP A 17 8.54 -1.38 -15.63
C TRP A 17 9.80 -0.81 -16.31
N ASP A 18 10.15 -1.36 -17.48
CA ASP A 18 11.22 -0.85 -18.36
C ASP A 18 10.70 -0.31 -19.71
N GLY A 19 9.37 -0.32 -19.90
CA GLY A 19 8.70 0.05 -21.15
C GLY A 19 8.04 -1.10 -21.90
N SER A 20 8.21 -2.35 -21.46
CA SER A 20 7.54 -3.53 -22.05
C SER A 20 6.35 -4.03 -21.23
N GLN A 21 5.35 -4.65 -21.90
CA GLN A 21 4.17 -5.22 -21.23
C GLN A 21 4.58 -6.42 -20.35
N GLU A 22 4.33 -6.26 -19.05
CA GLU A 22 4.74 -7.11 -17.92
C GLU A 22 4.05 -8.48 -17.81
N TYR A 23 2.90 -8.62 -18.46
CA TYR A 23 2.16 -9.85 -18.57
C TYR A 23 1.25 -9.80 -19.80
N LYS A 24 0.89 -10.96 -20.35
CA LYS A 24 -0.19 -11.07 -21.34
C LYS A 24 -1.47 -11.43 -20.61
N ILE A 25 -2.61 -10.92 -21.09
CA ILE A 25 -3.90 -11.43 -20.64
C ILE A 25 -4.23 -12.63 -21.53
N GLY A 26 -4.35 -13.80 -20.91
CA GLY A 26 -4.77 -15.04 -21.53
C GLY A 26 -6.22 -14.97 -22.04
N PRO A 27 -6.64 -15.92 -22.87
CA PRO A 27 -7.98 -15.94 -23.46
C PRO A 27 -9.13 -15.98 -22.44
N ASP A 28 -8.84 -16.38 -21.21
CA ASP A 28 -9.72 -16.54 -20.07
C ASP A 28 -9.62 -15.40 -19.03
N GLY A 29 -8.83 -14.37 -19.32
CA GLY A 29 -8.58 -13.26 -18.40
C GLY A 29 -7.46 -13.51 -17.39
N GLN A 30 -6.77 -14.66 -17.44
CA GLN A 30 -5.63 -14.93 -16.57
C GLN A 30 -4.42 -14.06 -16.98
N ARG A 31 -3.67 -13.56 -16.00
CA ARG A 31 -2.42 -12.82 -16.26
C ARG A 31 -1.27 -13.81 -16.43
N ILE A 32 -0.56 -13.73 -17.55
CA ILE A 32 0.60 -14.55 -17.92
C ILE A 32 1.85 -13.69 -17.78
N TYR A 33 2.57 -13.84 -16.68
CA TYR A 33 3.76 -13.06 -16.36
C TYR A 33 4.98 -13.53 -17.15
N GLY A 34 5.92 -12.62 -17.44
CA GLY A 34 7.20 -12.98 -18.07
C GLY A 34 8.23 -13.50 -17.06
N ASP A 35 9.12 -14.36 -17.54
CA ASP A 35 10.12 -15.12 -16.77
C ASP A 35 10.95 -14.25 -15.79
N ASN A 36 11.44 -13.09 -16.24
CA ASN A 36 12.28 -12.21 -15.41
C ASN A 36 11.56 -11.63 -14.18
N SER A 37 10.23 -11.54 -14.23
CA SER A 37 9.47 -10.90 -13.16
C SER A 37 9.35 -11.71 -11.88
N ILE A 38 9.35 -13.03 -11.99
CA ILE A 38 9.27 -13.94 -10.85
C ILE A 38 10.63 -13.97 -10.16
N THR A 39 11.71 -14.06 -10.94
CA THR A 39 13.04 -14.21 -10.38
C THR A 39 13.61 -12.94 -9.78
N ASP A 40 13.39 -11.79 -10.40
CA ASP A 40 13.78 -10.50 -9.82
C ASP A 40 13.15 -10.29 -8.43
N ARG A 41 11.91 -10.75 -8.23
CA ARG A 41 11.21 -10.62 -6.95
C ARG A 41 11.76 -11.56 -5.89
N ILE A 42 11.96 -12.83 -6.23
CA ILE A 42 12.54 -13.80 -5.28
C ILE A 42 13.92 -13.31 -4.82
N GLU A 43 14.73 -12.76 -5.73
CA GLU A 43 16.04 -12.20 -5.44
C GLU A 43 15.97 -10.93 -4.55
N GLN A 44 14.89 -10.14 -4.60
CA GLN A 44 14.66 -9.03 -3.65
C GLN A 44 14.55 -9.49 -2.19
N PHE A 45 14.09 -10.72 -1.96
CA PHE A 45 14.09 -11.34 -0.62
C PHE A 45 15.44 -12.00 -0.27
N GLY A 46 16.47 -11.77 -1.08
CA GLY A 46 17.80 -12.34 -0.92
C GLY A 46 17.89 -13.83 -1.22
N ILE A 47 16.87 -14.40 -1.88
CA ILE A 47 16.80 -15.81 -2.23
C ILE A 47 17.37 -16.01 -3.63
N LYS A 48 18.31 -16.95 -3.79
CA LYS A 48 18.88 -17.28 -5.09
C LYS A 48 17.97 -18.23 -5.86
N LYS A 49 18.03 -18.17 -7.20
CA LYS A 49 17.34 -19.11 -8.10
C LYS A 49 17.57 -20.57 -7.72
N SER A 50 18.81 -20.91 -7.37
CA SER A 50 19.21 -22.27 -6.98
C SER A 50 18.47 -22.78 -5.74
N GLU A 51 18.11 -21.90 -4.80
CA GLU A 51 17.36 -22.27 -3.59
C GLU A 51 15.90 -22.59 -3.92
N VAL A 52 15.33 -21.91 -4.92
CA VAL A 52 13.98 -22.23 -5.45
C VAL A 52 14.00 -23.56 -6.20
N GLU A 53 15.03 -23.76 -7.02
CA GLU A 53 15.23 -25.00 -7.77
C GLU A 53 15.37 -26.22 -6.85
N GLU A 54 16.12 -26.07 -5.76
CA GLU A 54 16.25 -27.10 -4.73
C GLU A 54 14.90 -27.41 -4.06
N LYS A 55 14.10 -26.38 -3.74
CA LYS A 55 12.82 -26.54 -3.04
C LYS A 55 11.75 -27.20 -3.92
N TYR A 56 11.61 -26.77 -5.16
CA TYR A 56 10.50 -27.18 -6.04
C TYR A 56 10.92 -28.20 -7.11
N ASN A 57 12.21 -28.56 -7.19
CA ASN A 57 12.79 -29.45 -8.20
C ASN A 57 12.43 -29.03 -9.64
N LYS A 58 12.40 -27.71 -9.88
CA LYS A 58 12.11 -27.06 -11.16
C LYS A 58 12.64 -25.63 -11.12
N LYS A 59 12.82 -25.01 -12.28
CA LYS A 59 13.29 -23.62 -12.33
C LYS A 59 12.30 -22.66 -11.66
N ALA A 60 12.78 -21.54 -11.12
CA ALA A 60 11.90 -20.55 -10.52
C ALA A 60 10.87 -20.01 -11.53
N GLU A 61 11.24 -19.96 -12.79
CA GLU A 61 10.41 -19.58 -13.93
C GLU A 61 9.33 -20.63 -14.27
N GLU A 62 9.45 -21.86 -13.76
CA GLU A 62 8.54 -22.98 -13.99
C GLU A 62 7.54 -23.19 -12.83
N LEU A 63 7.58 -22.33 -11.81
CA LEU A 63 6.64 -22.38 -10.70
C LEU A 63 5.21 -22.13 -11.18
N THR A 64 4.26 -22.92 -10.68
CA THR A 64 2.85 -22.58 -10.83
C THR A 64 2.52 -21.33 -10.01
N TRP A 65 1.38 -20.72 -10.30
CA TRP A 65 0.91 -19.58 -9.51
C TRP A 65 0.72 -19.92 -8.03
N GLU A 66 0.23 -21.13 -7.74
CA GLU A 66 0.05 -21.60 -6.37
C GLU A 66 1.39 -21.77 -5.66
N GLU A 67 2.39 -22.38 -6.33
CA GLU A 67 3.73 -22.58 -5.78
C GLU A 67 4.47 -21.26 -5.55
N TYR A 68 4.38 -20.32 -6.51
CA TYR A 68 4.92 -18.98 -6.34
C TYR A 68 4.29 -18.26 -5.15
N ASN A 69 2.95 -18.29 -5.03
CA ASN A 69 2.26 -17.65 -3.91
C ASN A 69 2.63 -18.29 -2.56
N GLU A 70 2.78 -19.62 -2.51
CA GLU A 70 3.25 -20.32 -1.31
C GLU A 70 4.66 -19.87 -0.92
N LEU A 71 5.59 -19.79 -1.89
CA LEU A 71 6.94 -19.27 -1.66
C LEU A 71 6.88 -17.84 -1.12
N MET A 72 6.12 -16.95 -1.77
CA MET A 72 6.01 -15.56 -1.35
C MET A 72 5.41 -15.42 0.06
N ALA A 73 4.45 -16.26 0.42
CA ALA A 73 3.88 -16.27 1.77
C ALA A 73 4.89 -16.73 2.82
N GLU A 74 5.70 -17.75 2.52
CA GLU A 74 6.79 -18.19 3.40
C GLU A 74 7.84 -17.08 3.60
N LEU A 75 8.30 -16.47 2.50
CA LEU A 75 9.29 -15.40 2.52
C LEU A 75 8.77 -14.19 3.29
N THR A 76 7.53 -13.80 3.02
CA THR A 76 6.83 -12.75 3.75
C THR A 76 6.86 -13.00 5.25
N LYS A 77 6.43 -14.20 5.69
CA LYS A 77 6.39 -14.54 7.11
C LYS A 77 7.78 -14.52 7.75
N LYS A 78 8.80 -14.98 7.01
CA LYS A 78 10.19 -15.02 7.48
C LYS A 78 10.77 -13.63 7.69
N TYR A 79 10.47 -12.69 6.80
CA TYR A 79 11.14 -11.38 6.76
C TYR A 79 10.33 -10.23 7.35
N TYR A 80 9.00 -10.34 7.38
CA TYR A 80 8.12 -9.21 7.72
C TYR A 80 7.04 -9.57 8.74
N ASP A 81 6.88 -8.67 9.70
CA ASP A 81 5.79 -8.70 10.65
C ASP A 81 4.53 -8.10 10.00
N VAL A 82 4.71 -7.02 9.24
CA VAL A 82 3.66 -6.27 8.54
C VAL A 82 4.08 -5.94 7.11
N ILE A 83 3.21 -6.22 6.15
CA ILE A 83 3.26 -5.77 4.77
C ILE A 83 2.26 -4.65 4.58
N VAL A 84 2.72 -3.52 4.08
CA VAL A 84 1.91 -2.36 3.74
C VAL A 84 1.76 -2.32 2.22
N SER A 85 0.58 -2.69 1.74
CA SER A 85 0.28 -2.80 0.30
C SER A 85 -0.32 -1.53 -0.29
N SER A 86 -0.01 -1.20 -1.54
CA SER A 86 -0.46 0.03 -2.19
C SER A 86 -1.63 -0.18 -3.17
N VAL A 87 -2.86 0.08 -2.70
CA VAL A 87 -4.03 0.33 -3.55
C VAL A 87 -3.79 1.66 -4.28
N PHE A 88 -3.16 1.58 -5.45
CA PHE A 88 -2.55 2.72 -6.11
C PHE A 88 -3.15 3.01 -7.49
N ASP A 89 -3.79 4.18 -7.61
CA ASP A 89 -4.51 4.57 -8.82
C ASP A 89 -3.60 4.77 -10.05
N LYS A 90 -2.35 5.26 -9.90
CA LYS A 90 -1.42 5.37 -11.05
C LYS A 90 -1.05 4.01 -11.65
N TYR A 91 -1.30 2.91 -10.94
CA TYR A 91 -1.15 1.58 -11.51
C TYR A 91 -2.22 1.24 -12.54
N LEU A 92 -3.41 1.81 -12.36
CA LEU A 92 -4.53 1.65 -13.27
C LEU A 92 -4.41 2.68 -14.39
N TYR A 93 -4.03 3.92 -14.06
CA TYR A 93 -4.00 5.04 -14.99
C TYR A 93 -2.75 5.89 -14.84
N GLN A 94 -1.84 5.76 -15.81
CA GLN A 94 -0.65 6.61 -15.86
C GLN A 94 -0.96 8.06 -16.24
N LYS A 95 -2.09 8.29 -16.93
CA LYS A 95 -2.55 9.63 -17.33
C LYS A 95 -3.62 10.11 -16.37
N GLU A 96 -3.45 11.33 -15.88
CA GLU A 96 -4.27 11.91 -14.81
C GLU A 96 -5.72 12.22 -15.20
N VAL A 97 -6.10 12.20 -16.47
CA VAL A 97 -7.39 12.78 -16.92
C VAL A 97 -8.36 11.73 -17.48
N ASP A 98 -7.91 10.49 -17.73
CA ASP A 98 -8.69 9.46 -18.42
C ASP A 98 -8.48 8.09 -17.76
N PRO A 99 -9.53 7.40 -17.27
CA PRO A 99 -10.96 7.69 -17.38
C PRO A 99 -11.46 8.74 -16.38
N LYS A 100 -12.74 9.11 -16.51
CA LYS A 100 -13.41 10.05 -15.59
C LYS A 100 -13.31 9.56 -14.14
N HIS A 101 -13.30 10.52 -13.22
CA HIS A 101 -13.22 10.32 -11.77
C HIS A 101 -13.98 9.09 -11.25
N ASP A 102 -15.27 8.96 -11.55
CA ASP A 102 -16.12 7.91 -10.95
C ASP A 102 -15.72 6.50 -11.40
N GLN A 103 -15.22 6.37 -12.63
CA GLN A 103 -14.67 5.11 -13.11
C GLN A 103 -13.35 4.78 -12.38
N ARG A 104 -12.46 5.76 -12.22
CA ARG A 104 -11.20 5.56 -11.49
C ARG A 104 -11.44 5.17 -10.04
N PHE A 105 -12.38 5.84 -9.39
CA PHE A 105 -12.79 5.51 -8.03
C PHE A 105 -13.33 4.09 -7.94
N SER A 106 -14.24 3.72 -8.85
CA SER A 106 -14.79 2.34 -8.92
C SER A 106 -13.70 1.30 -9.15
N ASP A 107 -12.77 1.54 -10.08
CA ASP A 107 -11.71 0.59 -10.43
C ASP A 107 -10.65 0.47 -9.33
N LEU A 108 -10.39 1.57 -8.61
CA LEU A 108 -9.55 1.60 -7.43
C LEU A 108 -10.16 0.77 -6.29
N ILE A 109 -11.48 0.89 -6.05
CA ILE A 109 -12.20 0.04 -5.09
C ILE A 109 -12.18 -1.42 -5.55
N ALA A 110 -12.42 -1.71 -6.83
CA ALA A 110 -12.37 -3.07 -7.37
C ALA A 110 -10.98 -3.71 -7.22
N MET A 111 -9.91 -2.91 -7.25
CA MET A 111 -8.55 -3.41 -7.01
C MET A 111 -8.36 -3.96 -5.58
N THR A 112 -9.15 -3.52 -4.60
CA THR A 112 -9.09 -4.04 -3.22
C THR A 112 -9.37 -5.55 -3.15
N GLU A 113 -10.17 -6.09 -4.07
CA GLU A 113 -10.51 -7.51 -4.15
C GLU A 113 -9.27 -8.41 -4.30
N LYS A 114 -8.25 -7.94 -5.01
CA LYS A 114 -6.98 -8.68 -5.15
C LYS A 114 -6.27 -8.85 -3.81
N TYR A 115 -6.37 -7.86 -2.93
CA TYR A 115 -5.80 -7.94 -1.59
C TYR A 115 -6.63 -8.78 -0.64
N HIS A 116 -7.95 -8.83 -0.84
CA HIS A 116 -8.80 -9.78 -0.13
C HIS A 116 -8.44 -11.22 -0.49
N GLN A 117 -8.18 -11.51 -1.77
CA GLN A 117 -7.71 -12.81 -2.24
C GLN A 117 -6.33 -13.17 -1.67
N LEU A 118 -5.41 -12.21 -1.64
CA LEU A 118 -4.11 -12.33 -0.95
C LEU A 118 -4.25 -12.67 0.53
N GLY A 119 -5.15 -11.98 1.23
CA GLY A 119 -5.44 -12.22 2.63
C GLY A 119 -6.00 -13.61 2.91
N ALA A 120 -6.45 -14.34 1.88
CA ALA A 120 -6.90 -15.73 1.98
C ALA A 120 -5.76 -16.74 1.74
N MET A 121 -4.57 -16.32 1.34
CA MET A 121 -3.43 -17.21 1.15
C MET A 121 -2.88 -17.70 2.50
N PRO A 122 -2.42 -18.96 2.60
CA PRO A 122 -1.82 -19.49 3.82
C PRO A 122 -0.65 -18.62 4.28
N GLY A 123 -0.65 -18.22 5.56
CA GLY A 123 0.44 -17.43 6.15
C GLY A 123 0.33 -15.91 5.98
N ILE A 124 -0.64 -15.43 5.20
CA ILE A 124 -0.99 -14.01 5.11
C ILE A 124 -2.27 -13.75 5.90
N GLN A 125 -2.31 -12.67 6.67
CA GLN A 125 -3.48 -12.22 7.42
C GLN A 125 -3.80 -10.80 7.01
N LEU A 126 -4.87 -10.63 6.23
CA LEU A 126 -5.39 -9.29 5.97
C LEU A 126 -5.92 -8.69 7.27
N VAL A 127 -5.38 -7.55 7.66
CA VAL A 127 -5.77 -6.86 8.88
C VAL A 127 -6.86 -5.84 8.58
N ARG A 128 -8.04 -6.03 9.16
CA ARG A 128 -9.18 -5.11 9.06
C ARG A 128 -9.43 -4.38 10.38
N GLN A 129 -9.03 -4.98 11.49
CA GLN A 129 -9.17 -4.46 12.85
C GLN A 129 -8.04 -4.96 13.75
N ALA A 130 -7.90 -4.36 14.93
CA ALA A 130 -6.85 -4.68 15.90
C ALA A 130 -6.79 -6.18 16.25
N GLY A 131 -7.95 -6.82 16.37
CA GLY A 131 -8.04 -8.24 16.71
C GLY A 131 -7.56 -9.20 15.63
N ASP A 132 -7.35 -8.73 14.39
CA ASP A 132 -6.85 -9.56 13.30
C ASP A 132 -5.32 -9.70 13.34
N PHE A 133 -4.62 -8.83 14.07
CA PHE A 133 -3.16 -8.82 14.10
C PHE A 133 -2.59 -10.12 14.66
N ARG A 134 -1.58 -10.64 13.95
CA ARG A 134 -0.77 -11.80 14.34
C ARG A 134 0.68 -11.38 14.56
N GLU A 135 1.51 -12.33 14.98
CA GLU A 135 2.94 -12.08 15.14
C GLU A 135 3.63 -11.75 13.81
N GLN A 136 3.23 -12.40 12.71
CA GLN A 136 3.83 -12.24 11.38
C GLN A 136 2.81 -12.42 10.26
N GLY A 137 3.18 -11.96 9.05
CA GLY A 137 2.38 -12.13 7.85
C GLY A 137 1.14 -11.22 7.80
N ASN A 138 1.14 -10.13 8.56
CA ASN A 138 0.03 -9.17 8.54
C ASN A 138 0.08 -8.38 7.23
N LEU A 139 -1.05 -8.25 6.54
CA LEU A 139 -1.22 -7.45 5.35
C LEU A 139 -2.14 -6.28 5.67
N MET A 140 -1.68 -5.05 5.42
CA MET A 140 -2.46 -3.83 5.54
C MET A 140 -2.63 -3.19 4.16
N MET A 141 -3.84 -2.73 3.85
CA MET A 141 -4.12 -1.99 2.61
C MET A 141 -3.93 -0.48 2.81
N THR A 142 -3.20 0.13 1.90
CA THR A 142 -2.88 1.56 1.86
C THR A 142 -3.39 2.16 0.58
N LEU A 143 -4.08 3.29 0.67
CA LEU A 143 -4.33 4.16 -0.47
C LEU A 143 -3.05 4.95 -0.76
N GLU A 144 -2.40 4.68 -1.88
CA GLU A 144 -1.29 5.50 -2.38
C GLU A 144 -1.73 6.17 -3.66
N GLY A 145 -1.42 7.45 -3.86
CA GLY A 145 -1.73 8.19 -5.10
C GLY A 145 -3.18 8.12 -5.59
N GLY A 146 -4.15 7.94 -4.70
CA GLY A 146 -5.59 7.98 -5.02
C GLY A 146 -6.38 8.97 -4.16
N ALA A 147 -5.72 9.70 -3.25
CA ALA A 147 -6.38 10.71 -2.42
C ALA A 147 -7.03 11.85 -3.21
N HIS A 148 -6.54 12.12 -4.43
CA HIS A 148 -7.15 13.09 -5.35
C HIS A 148 -8.56 12.68 -5.82
N LEU A 149 -8.96 11.41 -5.64
CA LEU A 149 -10.31 10.90 -5.94
C LEU A 149 -11.28 11.01 -4.76
N ILE A 150 -10.85 11.51 -3.60
CA ILE A 150 -11.71 11.71 -2.43
C ILE A 150 -12.36 13.09 -2.54
N LYS A 151 -13.68 13.12 -2.65
CA LYS A 151 -14.48 14.35 -2.73
C LYS A 151 -15.36 14.58 -1.50
N SER A 152 -15.50 13.58 -0.64
CA SER A 152 -16.36 13.63 0.54
C SER A 152 -15.87 12.71 1.67
N THR A 153 -16.41 12.88 2.87
CA THR A 153 -16.22 11.92 3.98
C THR A 153 -16.86 10.56 3.71
N GLU A 154 -17.84 10.49 2.80
CA GLU A 154 -18.47 9.23 2.40
C GLU A 154 -17.52 8.39 1.55
N ASP A 155 -16.73 9.01 0.68
CA ASP A 155 -15.70 8.32 -0.11
C ASP A 155 -14.66 7.64 0.79
N VAL A 156 -14.26 8.32 1.88
CA VAL A 156 -13.39 7.75 2.92
C VAL A 156 -14.04 6.53 3.56
N LYS A 157 -15.35 6.57 3.83
CA LYS A 157 -16.08 5.43 4.38
C LYS A 157 -16.09 4.27 3.39
N VAL A 158 -16.39 4.51 2.11
CA VAL A 158 -16.38 3.47 1.06
C VAL A 158 -15.00 2.81 0.95
N MET A 159 -13.93 3.60 0.93
CA MET A 159 -12.55 3.10 0.90
C MET A 159 -12.18 2.28 2.15
N ALA A 160 -12.60 2.75 3.33
CA ALA A 160 -12.34 2.06 4.59
C ALA A 160 -13.12 0.74 4.70
N ASP A 161 -14.37 0.72 4.25
CA ASP A 161 -15.21 -0.48 4.19
C ASP A 161 -14.66 -1.50 3.18
N ALA A 162 -14.03 -1.03 2.10
CA ALA A 162 -13.27 -1.88 1.17
C ALA A 162 -11.97 -2.45 1.77
N GLY A 163 -11.59 -2.00 2.97
CA GLY A 163 -10.48 -2.56 3.75
C GLY A 163 -9.21 -1.70 3.78
N ILE A 164 -9.22 -0.51 3.17
CA ILE A 164 -8.09 0.43 3.23
C ILE A 164 -7.98 1.00 4.66
N LYS A 165 -6.78 0.96 5.23
CA LYS A 165 -6.50 1.42 6.60
C LYS A 165 -5.51 2.57 6.68
N ILE A 166 -4.67 2.72 5.68
CA ILE A 166 -3.62 3.73 5.62
C ILE A 166 -3.89 4.61 4.39
N PHE A 167 -3.80 5.93 4.54
CA PHE A 167 -4.12 6.88 3.48
C PHE A 167 -2.92 7.80 3.22
N GLY A 168 -2.27 7.63 2.08
CA GLY A 168 -1.29 8.57 1.54
C GLY A 168 -2.00 9.78 0.93
N LEU A 169 -1.57 10.98 1.33
CA LEU A 169 -2.28 12.22 0.98
C LEU A 169 -1.90 12.80 -0.39
N GLN A 170 -0.67 12.57 -0.82
CA GLN A 170 -0.11 13.12 -2.06
C GLN A 170 0.70 12.04 -2.76
N TYR A 171 0.82 12.15 -4.08
CA TYR A 171 1.73 11.36 -4.90
C TYR A 171 2.12 12.24 -6.08
N GLY A 172 3.41 12.26 -6.45
CA GLY A 172 3.95 13.23 -7.41
C GLY A 172 3.14 13.33 -8.71
N GLY A 173 2.84 14.56 -9.13
CA GLY A 173 2.05 14.88 -10.32
C GLY A 173 0.59 15.21 -10.04
N ASP A 174 0.02 14.77 -8.91
CA ASP A 174 -1.40 14.95 -8.60
C ASP A 174 -1.74 16.32 -7.98
N GLU A 175 -0.76 17.22 -7.80
CA GLU A 175 -0.92 18.41 -6.95
C GLU A 175 -1.96 19.40 -7.47
N SER A 176 -2.24 19.36 -8.78
CA SER A 176 -3.22 20.24 -9.43
C SER A 176 -4.67 19.76 -9.27
N MET A 177 -4.89 18.46 -9.01
CA MET A 177 -6.23 17.86 -8.90
C MET A 177 -6.59 17.46 -7.48
N ASN A 178 -5.62 17.44 -6.57
CA ASN A 178 -5.83 17.01 -5.21
C ASN A 178 -6.49 18.10 -4.37
N ALA A 179 -7.79 17.91 -4.07
CA ALA A 179 -8.56 18.83 -3.24
C ALA A 179 -8.16 18.80 -1.75
N ILE A 180 -7.43 17.78 -1.30
CA ILE A 180 -7.01 17.61 0.10
C ILE A 180 -5.75 18.44 0.38
N ALA A 181 -4.71 18.27 -0.45
CA ALA A 181 -3.40 18.86 -0.21
C ALA A 181 -2.73 19.30 -1.51
N SER A 182 -2.05 20.44 -1.46
CA SER A 182 -1.25 20.97 -2.57
C SER A 182 0.17 21.27 -2.10
N LYS A 183 0.98 21.93 -2.93
CA LYS A 183 2.29 22.48 -2.52
C LYS A 183 2.18 23.47 -1.36
N ASP A 184 1.02 24.09 -1.17
CA ASP A 184 0.76 25.12 -0.17
C ASP A 184 0.18 24.55 1.14
N GLY A 185 0.19 23.23 1.33
CA GLY A 185 -0.31 22.56 2.54
C GLY A 185 -1.74 22.02 2.38
N LEU A 186 -2.43 21.82 3.50
CA LEU A 186 -3.81 21.31 3.51
C LEU A 186 -4.79 22.41 3.15
N SER A 187 -5.74 22.09 2.27
CA SER A 187 -6.90 22.95 2.02
C SER A 187 -7.87 22.91 3.22
N PRO A 188 -8.89 23.81 3.27
CA PRO A 188 -9.96 23.69 4.26
C PRO A 188 -10.70 22.33 4.20
N PHE A 189 -10.90 21.80 2.99
CA PHE A 189 -11.45 20.45 2.80
C PHE A 189 -10.47 19.38 3.30
N GLY A 190 -9.18 19.53 3.01
CA GLY A 190 -8.13 18.64 3.49
C GLY A 190 -8.11 18.52 5.00
N LYS A 191 -8.17 19.64 5.73
CA LYS A 191 -8.27 19.65 7.20
C LYS A 191 -9.50 18.91 7.72
N GLN A 192 -10.64 18.99 7.01
CA GLN A 192 -11.82 18.19 7.35
C GLN A 192 -11.58 16.69 7.10
N MET A 193 -10.90 16.33 6.01
CA MET A 193 -10.54 14.95 5.71
C MET A 193 -9.57 14.37 6.74
N ILE A 194 -8.54 15.10 7.18
CA ILE A 194 -7.62 14.65 8.24
C ILE A 194 -8.40 14.32 9.53
N LYS A 195 -9.32 15.19 9.94
CA LYS A 195 -10.19 14.95 11.12
C LYS A 195 -11.06 13.70 10.92
N CYS A 196 -11.64 13.54 9.73
CA CYS A 196 -12.44 12.36 9.39
C CYS A 196 -11.61 11.07 9.52
N LEU A 197 -10.41 11.02 8.92
CA LEU A 197 -9.52 9.87 8.97
C LEU A 197 -9.18 9.49 10.42
N PHE A 198 -8.75 10.46 11.23
CA PHE A 198 -8.45 10.19 12.65
C PHE A 198 -9.67 9.74 13.45
N SER A 199 -10.84 10.36 13.24
CA SER A 199 -12.08 9.96 13.93
C SER A 199 -12.53 8.54 13.60
N LYS A 200 -12.11 8.01 12.45
CA LYS A 200 -12.37 6.65 11.99
C LYS A 200 -11.26 5.66 12.33
N ASN A 201 -10.28 6.06 13.15
CA ASN A 201 -9.10 5.25 13.47
C ASN A 201 -8.32 4.81 12.21
N LEU A 202 -8.27 5.66 11.18
CA LEU A 202 -7.46 5.42 9.99
C LEU A 202 -6.11 6.10 10.15
N VAL A 203 -5.09 5.51 9.52
CA VAL A 203 -3.73 6.03 9.51
C VAL A 203 -3.54 6.96 8.33
N ILE A 204 -2.79 8.03 8.57
CA ILE A 204 -2.35 8.95 7.54
C ILE A 204 -0.88 8.68 7.29
N ASP A 205 -0.56 8.37 6.04
CA ASP A 205 0.80 8.16 5.58
C ASP A 205 1.34 9.45 4.97
N LEU A 206 2.45 9.90 5.53
CA LEU A 206 3.12 11.15 5.17
C LEU A 206 4.12 10.97 4.02
N ALA A 207 4.26 9.75 3.50
CA ALA A 207 4.98 9.47 2.27
C ALA A 207 4.52 10.41 1.14
N HIS A 208 5.50 10.87 0.34
CA HIS A 208 5.33 11.82 -0.78
C HIS A 208 4.70 13.18 -0.45
N SER A 209 4.28 13.42 0.79
CA SER A 209 3.62 14.67 1.16
C SER A 209 4.63 15.81 1.24
N GLY A 210 4.24 16.97 0.71
CA GLY A 210 5.06 18.18 0.78
C GLY A 210 5.33 18.61 2.23
N TYR A 211 6.43 19.31 2.47
CA TYR A 211 6.84 19.76 3.82
C TYR A 211 5.70 20.43 4.60
N LYS A 212 4.99 21.38 3.98
CA LYS A 212 3.91 22.11 4.65
C LYS A 212 2.72 21.22 4.99
N THR A 213 2.34 20.30 4.10
CA THR A 213 1.31 19.28 4.37
C THR A 213 1.70 18.42 5.56
N ARG A 214 2.95 17.93 5.61
CA ARG A 214 3.46 17.13 6.73
C ARG A 214 3.35 17.89 8.05
N GLN A 215 3.86 19.12 8.11
CA GLN A 215 3.80 19.96 9.32
C GLN A 215 2.37 20.22 9.80
N GLU A 216 1.44 20.55 8.90
CA GLU A 216 0.05 20.79 9.26
C GLU A 216 -0.65 19.52 9.78
N VAL A 217 -0.43 18.37 9.14
CA VAL A 217 -0.98 17.09 9.61
C VAL A 217 -0.42 16.71 10.97
N MET A 218 0.88 16.90 11.19
CA MET A 218 1.56 16.59 12.44
C MET A 218 1.06 17.48 13.58
N GLY A 219 0.91 18.79 13.34
CA GLY A 219 0.30 19.71 14.31
C GLY A 219 -1.14 19.33 14.66
N MET A 220 -1.96 18.96 13.66
CA MET A 220 -3.31 18.47 13.90
C MET A 220 -3.32 17.15 14.69
N ALA A 221 -2.38 16.25 14.45
CA ALA A 221 -2.25 15.00 15.18
C ALA A 221 -1.87 15.24 16.64
N GLU A 222 -1.03 16.23 16.94
CA GLU A 222 -0.71 16.65 18.31
C GLU A 222 -1.95 17.22 19.02
N GLU A 223 -2.63 18.19 18.39
CA GLU A 223 -3.85 18.82 18.92
C GLU A 223 -4.96 17.79 19.23
N LEU A 224 -5.07 16.75 18.42
CA LEU A 224 -6.11 15.71 18.53
C LEU A 224 -5.64 14.47 19.32
N ASN A 225 -4.41 14.47 19.84
CA ASN A 225 -3.78 13.31 20.48
C ASN A 225 -3.89 12.04 19.60
N ALA A 226 -3.60 12.21 18.30
CA ALA A 226 -3.68 11.21 17.25
C ALA A 226 -2.32 10.92 16.59
N GLY A 227 -1.21 11.26 17.26
CA GLY A 227 0.14 10.98 16.73
C GLY A 227 0.44 9.50 16.46
N ASN A 228 -0.29 8.58 17.11
CA ASN A 228 -0.25 7.16 16.80
C ASN A 228 -1.03 6.77 15.52
N ARG A 229 -1.62 7.72 14.81
CA ARG A 229 -2.31 7.50 13.53
C ARG A 229 -1.51 8.09 12.36
N LEU A 230 -0.23 8.36 12.59
CA LEU A 230 0.71 8.79 11.56
C LEU A 230 1.65 7.65 11.19
N SER A 231 1.99 7.61 9.92
CA SER A 231 2.93 6.67 9.32
C SER A 231 3.86 7.44 8.37
N TYR A 232 5.05 6.91 8.18
CA TYR A 232 5.89 7.24 7.04
C TYR A 232 6.37 5.94 6.43
N THR A 233 5.69 5.50 5.38
CA THR A 233 6.04 4.25 4.70
C THR A 233 7.36 4.41 3.94
N HIS A 234 7.47 5.42 3.08
CA HIS A 234 8.67 5.69 2.28
C HIS A 234 8.70 7.13 1.75
N GLY A 235 9.79 7.51 1.09
CA GLY A 235 9.92 8.81 0.43
C GLY A 235 11.34 9.35 0.47
N ALA A 236 11.57 10.46 -0.24
CA ALA A 236 12.92 10.95 -0.56
C ALA A 236 13.56 11.85 0.52
N THR A 237 12.86 12.22 1.61
CA THR A 237 13.42 13.10 2.64
C THR A 237 12.93 12.77 4.05
N GLU A 238 13.78 12.06 4.80
CA GLU A 238 13.61 11.67 6.21
C GLU A 238 13.75 12.84 7.21
N GLU A 239 14.34 13.96 6.78
CA GLU A 239 14.91 15.01 7.66
C GLU A 239 13.92 15.69 8.63
N ASP A 240 12.61 15.54 8.42
CA ASP A 240 11.56 16.21 9.21
C ASP A 240 10.67 15.27 10.01
N ILE A 241 10.94 13.96 9.99
CA ILE A 241 10.04 12.95 10.57
C ILE A 241 10.69 12.39 11.82
N SER A 242 9.98 12.52 12.95
CA SER A 242 10.45 11.94 14.20
C SER A 242 10.72 10.44 14.01
N PRO A 243 11.86 9.90 14.48
CA PRO A 243 12.14 8.44 14.48
C PRO A 243 11.02 7.62 15.13
N ASP A 244 10.31 8.23 16.07
CA ASP A 244 9.14 7.61 16.65
C ASP A 244 8.07 7.37 15.60
N TRP A 245 7.78 8.28 14.66
CA TRP A 245 6.73 8.09 13.64
C TRP A 245 7.10 7.13 12.51
N ILE A 246 8.38 6.83 12.34
CA ILE A 246 8.91 5.88 11.35
C ILE A 246 8.73 4.43 11.81
N SER A 247 8.69 4.19 13.13
CA SER A 247 8.68 2.85 13.71
C SER A 247 7.31 2.44 14.27
N LYS A 248 6.87 1.21 13.98
CA LYS A 248 5.66 0.54 14.53
C LYS A 248 4.32 1.02 13.95
N ILE A 249 4.23 1.12 12.62
CA ILE A 249 3.00 1.50 11.92
C ILE A 249 1.86 0.53 12.26
N GLY A 250 2.13 -0.79 12.32
CA GLY A 250 1.12 -1.80 12.64
C GLY A 250 0.57 -1.71 14.06
N GLU A 251 1.44 -1.60 15.08
CA GLU A 251 1.00 -1.43 16.48
C GLU A 251 0.20 -0.14 16.74
N ARG A 252 0.39 0.89 15.90
CA ARG A 252 -0.14 2.24 16.13
C ARG A 252 -1.42 2.52 15.36
N ALA A 253 -1.50 1.97 14.14
CA ALA A 253 -2.69 2.00 13.29
C ALA A 253 -3.96 1.51 13.98
N LEU A 254 -3.82 0.70 15.04
CA LEU A 254 -4.92 -0.06 15.62
C LEU A 254 -5.00 0.01 17.15
N LYS A 255 -4.45 1.06 17.78
CA LYS A 255 -4.65 1.23 19.23
C LYS A 255 -6.03 1.80 19.57
N LYS A 256 -6.88 0.84 20.00
CA LYS A 256 -8.25 0.85 20.55
C LYS A 256 -9.39 1.07 19.57
#